data_AF-A0A514XLI2-F1
#
_entry.id   AF-A0A514XLI2-F1
#
_cell.length_a   1.000
_cell.length_b   1.000
_cell.length_c   1.000
_cell.angle_alpha   90.00
_cell.angle_beta   90.00
_cell.angle_gamma   90.00
#
_symmetry.space_group_name_H-M   'P 1'
#
loop_
_entity.id
_entity.type
_entity.pdbx_description
1 polymer ?
#
loop_
_entity_poly.entity_id
_entity_poly.type
_entity_poly.pdbx_seq_one_letter_code
_entity_poly.pdbx_strand_id
1 'polypeptide(L)'
;MKKTNVVVSGIVLIGLAVTAGYLLRKDRVVVKTTGVSHEGGIEVLKAAQLNAGMALKTHLDSPVGKAWKAKDFAQLRAMFGLNKNVQDNISFFQASIYILDVTKPEWKPEEKQSLQGLQDAIAEYMIGKREKPVLGPEAQALSYASKVLLKFSSLPEETIKSLSHFYGVATAEGQRNQKDIVGETLLRLNPLPEKGRKIIRDKITSKQDPYQGVVLIAQMRDAKAAAELWNEVAKNFKSYPQQYRAMIFKQLVIRHQLIKEDLSGHLESLAKNSDDNENAEDAFLVGVRELNFVDKYRSDVQRIANQSRYPETKSMALSLLTISGGAK
;
A
#
# COMPACT_ATOMS: atom_id res chain seq x y z
N MET A 1 -40.73 -8.07 -24.49
CA MET A 1 -40.06 -6.97 -23.76
C MET A 1 -39.61 -7.45 -22.39
N LYS A 2 -38.30 -7.61 -22.19
CA LYS A 2 -37.61 -7.49 -20.90
C LYS A 2 -36.24 -6.88 -21.20
N LYS A 3 -36.00 -5.65 -20.72
CA LYS A 3 -34.70 -4.99 -20.78
C LYS A 3 -33.90 -5.48 -19.57
N THR A 4 -32.82 -6.20 -19.80
CA THR A 4 -31.86 -6.55 -18.77
C THR A 4 -30.74 -5.51 -18.81
N ASN A 5 -30.66 -4.69 -17.76
CA ASN A 5 -29.55 -3.77 -17.55
C ASN A 5 -28.31 -4.57 -17.18
N VAL A 6 -27.27 -4.52 -18.02
CA VAL A 6 -25.94 -5.01 -17.68
C VAL A 6 -25.16 -3.84 -17.06
N VAL A 7 -24.89 -3.96 -15.77
CA VAL A 7 -23.94 -3.10 -15.05
C VAL A 7 -22.54 -3.55 -15.42
N VAL A 8 -21.86 -2.80 -16.29
CA VAL A 8 -20.44 -3.00 -16.60
C VAL A 8 -19.63 -2.29 -15.51
N SER A 9 -19.31 -3.03 -14.45
CA SER A 9 -18.31 -2.62 -13.46
C SER A 9 -16.91 -2.75 -14.08
N GLY A 10 -16.50 -1.73 -14.84
CA GLY A 10 -15.17 -1.63 -15.42
C GLY A 10 -14.15 -1.15 -14.39
N ILE A 11 -13.52 -2.09 -13.67
CA ILE A 11 -12.21 -1.86 -13.05
C ILE A 11 -11.18 -1.98 -14.18
N VAL A 12 -10.82 -0.85 -14.79
CA VAL A 12 -9.69 -0.79 -15.71
C VAL A 12 -8.42 -0.89 -14.85
N LEU A 13 -7.84 -2.09 -14.83
CA LEU A 13 -6.49 -2.38 -14.38
C LEU A 13 -5.46 -1.60 -15.22
N ILE A 14 -5.22 -0.33 -14.88
CA ILE A 14 -3.98 0.36 -15.26
C ILE A 14 -2.98 0.13 -14.13
N GLY A 15 -2.51 -1.12 -14.07
CA GLY A 15 -1.60 -1.63 -13.04
C GLY A 15 -0.46 -2.45 -13.64
N LEU A 16 0.03 -2.07 -14.82
CA LEU A 16 1.20 -2.69 -15.47
C LEU A 16 2.15 -1.61 -15.99
N ALA A 17 2.81 -0.92 -15.06
CA ALA A 17 4.03 -0.15 -15.33
C ALA A 17 4.90 0.11 -14.08
N VAL A 18 4.50 -0.37 -12.89
CA VAL A 18 5.26 -0.18 -11.63
C VAL A 18 5.83 -1.53 -11.16
N THR A 19 6.62 -2.17 -12.01
CA THR A 19 7.42 -3.34 -11.61
C THR A 19 8.74 -3.48 -12.37
N ALA A 20 9.18 -2.45 -13.11
CA ALA A 20 10.50 -2.45 -13.76
C ALA A 20 11.61 -1.86 -12.87
N GLY A 21 11.27 -1.04 -11.86
CA GLY A 21 12.25 -0.38 -10.99
C GLY A 21 12.77 -1.20 -9.81
N TYR A 22 12.20 -2.39 -9.54
CA TYR A 22 12.58 -3.24 -8.40
C TYR A 22 13.49 -4.43 -8.78
N LEU A 23 13.75 -4.65 -10.07
CA LEU A 23 14.57 -5.76 -10.57
C LEU A 23 16.05 -5.40 -10.83
N LEU A 24 16.52 -4.23 -10.37
CA LEU A 24 17.94 -3.84 -10.46
C LEU A 24 18.77 -4.19 -9.22
N ARG A 25 18.38 -5.20 -8.44
CA ARG A 25 19.30 -5.85 -7.50
C ARG A 25 20.01 -6.99 -8.21
N LYS A 26 21.34 -6.93 -8.23
CA LYS A 26 22.25 -7.99 -8.62
C LYS A 26 21.85 -9.28 -7.91
N ASP A 27 21.12 -10.14 -8.59
CA ASP A 27 21.12 -11.59 -8.42
C ASP A 27 20.43 -12.19 -9.66
N ARG A 28 21.04 -13.22 -10.23
CA ARG A 28 20.58 -13.88 -11.45
C ARG A 28 19.13 -14.35 -11.31
N VAL A 29 18.21 -13.74 -12.05
CA VAL A 29 16.85 -14.25 -12.20
C VAL A 29 16.88 -15.38 -13.23
N VAL A 30 16.77 -16.62 -12.77
CA VAL A 30 16.35 -17.75 -13.62
C VAL A 30 14.83 -17.68 -13.73
N VAL A 31 14.34 -17.12 -14.82
CA VAL A 31 12.92 -17.18 -15.17
C VAL A 31 12.65 -18.55 -15.81
N LYS A 32 11.97 -19.46 -15.09
CA LYS A 32 11.31 -20.60 -15.73
C LYS A 32 10.02 -20.09 -16.38
N THR A 33 10.11 -19.60 -17.61
CA THR A 33 8.95 -19.44 -18.50
C THR A 33 8.69 -20.78 -19.17
N THR A 34 7.58 -21.40 -18.82
CA THR A 34 6.97 -22.44 -19.66
C THR A 34 6.56 -21.80 -21.00
N GLY A 35 7.31 -22.10 -22.04
CA GLY A 35 6.84 -22.08 -23.44
C GLY A 35 6.59 -20.71 -24.07
N VAL A 36 7.61 -19.85 -24.16
CA VAL A 36 7.73 -18.86 -25.25
C VAL A 36 9.22 -18.76 -25.61
N SER A 37 9.54 -18.76 -26.90
CA SER A 37 10.93 -18.78 -27.42
C SER A 37 11.80 -17.69 -26.77
N HIS A 38 13.02 -18.08 -26.41
CA HIS A 38 14.01 -17.26 -25.67
C HIS A 38 14.35 -15.91 -26.35
N GLU A 39 14.12 -15.77 -27.66
CA GLU A 39 14.41 -14.54 -28.40
C GLU A 39 13.32 -13.47 -28.26
N GLY A 40 12.03 -13.86 -28.25
CA GLY A 40 10.91 -12.91 -28.12
C GLY A 40 10.81 -12.28 -26.72
N GLY A 41 11.19 -13.02 -25.67
CA GLY A 41 11.21 -12.49 -24.30
C GLY A 41 12.28 -11.41 -24.07
N ILE A 42 13.44 -11.54 -24.73
CA ILE A 42 14.53 -10.57 -24.63
C ILE A 42 14.19 -9.29 -25.41
N GLU A 43 13.54 -9.40 -26.57
CA GLU A 43 13.09 -8.23 -27.34
C GLU A 43 11.98 -7.45 -26.62
N VAL A 44 11.02 -8.13 -25.99
CA VAL A 44 9.96 -7.48 -25.19
C VAL A 44 10.56 -6.75 -23.98
N LEU A 45 11.56 -7.35 -23.30
CA LEU A 45 12.26 -6.71 -22.18
C LEU A 45 13.12 -5.51 -22.65
N LYS A 46 13.82 -5.64 -23.79
CA LYS A 46 14.57 -4.53 -24.40
C LYS A 46 13.63 -3.41 -24.84
N ALA A 47 12.50 -3.71 -25.47
CA ALA A 47 11.51 -2.72 -25.86
C ALA A 47 10.87 -2.04 -24.65
N ALA A 48 10.58 -2.78 -23.56
CA ALA A 48 10.11 -2.21 -22.31
C ALA A 48 11.16 -1.30 -21.67
N GLN A 49 12.45 -1.67 -21.68
CA GLN A 49 13.55 -0.83 -21.22
C GLN A 49 13.76 0.41 -22.10
N LEU A 50 13.67 0.26 -23.43
CA LEU A 50 13.79 1.37 -24.38
C LEU A 50 12.63 2.36 -24.23
N ASN A 51 11.40 1.85 -24.10
CA ASN A 51 10.21 2.66 -23.86
C ASN A 51 10.25 3.36 -22.49
N ALA A 52 10.75 2.68 -21.45
CA ALA A 52 11.00 3.30 -20.15
C ALA A 52 12.08 4.39 -20.24
N GLY A 53 13.14 4.17 -21.03
CA GLY A 53 14.20 5.15 -21.29
C GLY A 53 13.71 6.37 -22.09
N MET A 54 12.84 6.15 -23.09
CA MET A 54 12.24 7.23 -23.87
C MET A 54 11.24 8.04 -23.04
N ALA A 55 10.34 7.39 -22.29
CA ALA A 55 9.40 8.07 -21.40
C ALA A 55 10.14 8.89 -20.32
N LEU A 56 11.24 8.34 -19.78
CA LEU A 56 12.10 9.07 -18.86
C LEU A 56 12.69 10.32 -19.50
N LYS A 57 13.25 10.20 -20.71
CA LYS A 57 13.80 11.33 -21.45
C LYS A 57 12.73 12.39 -21.73
N THR A 58 11.52 11.98 -22.13
CA THR A 58 10.38 12.88 -22.36
C THR A 58 10.02 13.68 -21.11
N HIS A 59 9.98 13.04 -19.93
CA HIS A 59 9.68 13.75 -18.69
C HIS A 59 10.83 14.65 -18.22
N LEU A 60 12.09 14.23 -18.37
CA LEU A 60 13.26 15.05 -18.02
C LEU A 60 13.45 16.26 -18.94
N ASP A 61 13.12 16.14 -20.23
CA ASP A 61 13.22 17.22 -21.20
C ASP A 61 12.00 18.16 -21.18
N SER A 62 10.93 17.77 -20.48
CA SER A 62 9.74 18.61 -20.28
C SER A 62 10.04 19.87 -19.46
N PRO A 63 9.19 20.93 -19.52
CA PRO A 63 9.35 22.10 -18.66
C PRO A 63 9.46 21.74 -17.17
N VAL A 64 8.66 20.76 -16.72
CA VAL A 64 8.66 20.25 -15.35
C VAL A 64 9.99 19.58 -15.02
N GLY A 65 10.52 18.76 -15.94
CA GLY A 65 11.83 18.12 -15.84
C GLY A 65 12.97 19.11 -15.72
N LYS A 66 12.96 20.14 -16.56
CA LYS A 66 13.94 21.24 -16.52
C LYS A 66 13.88 22.00 -15.20
N ALA A 67 12.68 22.32 -14.72
CA ALA A 67 12.49 23.02 -13.45
C ALA A 67 12.98 22.18 -12.25
N TRP A 68 12.66 20.89 -12.20
CA TRP A 68 13.19 19.97 -11.18
C TRP A 68 14.72 19.84 -11.25
N LYS A 69 15.28 19.70 -12.46
CA LYS A 69 16.74 19.59 -12.65
C LYS A 69 17.47 20.86 -12.21
N ALA A 70 16.89 22.02 -12.49
CA ALA A 70 17.40 23.32 -12.06
C ALA A 70 17.13 23.62 -10.58
N LYS A 71 16.31 22.80 -9.90
CA LYS A 71 15.77 23.06 -8.57
C LYS A 71 15.07 24.42 -8.47
N ASP A 72 14.39 24.83 -9.54
CA ASP A 72 13.62 26.07 -9.60
C ASP A 72 12.24 25.86 -8.95
N PHE A 73 12.22 25.92 -7.61
CA PHE A 73 11.00 25.72 -6.83
C PHE A 73 9.94 26.79 -7.08
N ALA A 74 10.34 28.02 -7.45
CA ALA A 74 9.40 29.08 -7.78
C ALA A 74 8.65 28.74 -9.08
N GLN A 75 9.39 28.29 -10.10
CA GLN A 75 8.79 27.85 -11.35
C GLN A 75 7.91 26.61 -11.14
N LEU A 76 8.36 25.62 -10.36
CA LEU A 76 7.57 24.43 -10.04
C LEU A 76 6.23 24.79 -9.38
N ARG A 77 6.21 25.74 -8.44
CA ARG A 77 4.98 26.22 -7.80
C ARG A 77 4.03 26.92 -8.77
N ALA A 78 4.54 27.59 -9.80
CA ALA A 78 3.73 28.30 -10.79
C ALA A 78 3.10 27.38 -11.87
N MET A 79 3.58 26.13 -11.99
CA MET A 79 3.14 25.17 -13.01
C MET A 79 1.82 24.47 -12.69
N PHE A 80 1.37 24.48 -11.43
CA PHE A 80 0.12 23.87 -11.00
C PHE A 80 -0.71 24.84 -10.16
N GLY A 81 -1.99 24.53 -9.95
CA GLY A 81 -2.89 25.35 -9.14
C GLY A 81 -4.36 25.10 -9.44
N LEU A 82 -5.24 25.58 -8.55
CA LEU A 82 -6.70 25.47 -8.74
C LEU A 82 -7.21 26.29 -9.93
N ASN A 83 -6.49 27.34 -10.31
CA ASN A 83 -6.77 28.19 -11.46
C ASN A 83 -6.17 27.66 -12.78
N LYS A 84 -5.44 26.54 -12.75
CA LYS A 84 -4.87 25.90 -13.94
C LYS A 84 -5.84 24.86 -14.51
N ASN A 85 -5.66 24.52 -15.78
CA ASN A 85 -6.38 23.41 -16.38
C ASN A 85 -6.06 22.10 -15.61
N VAL A 86 -7.08 21.27 -15.38
CA VAL A 86 -6.90 19.98 -14.69
C VAL A 86 -5.91 19.08 -15.41
N GLN A 87 -5.86 19.11 -16.75
CA GLN A 87 -4.93 18.31 -17.53
C GLN A 87 -3.48 18.78 -17.38
N ASP A 88 -3.26 20.09 -17.19
CA ASP A 88 -1.93 20.63 -16.87
C ASP A 88 -1.48 20.17 -15.48
N ASN A 89 -2.39 20.20 -14.50
CA ASN A 89 -2.13 19.67 -13.16
C ASN A 89 -1.78 18.17 -13.19
N ILE A 90 -2.55 17.37 -13.93
CA ILE A 90 -2.27 15.93 -14.11
C ILE A 90 -0.87 15.73 -14.70
N SER A 91 -0.56 16.44 -15.79
CA SER A 91 0.72 16.32 -16.50
C SER A 91 1.88 16.74 -15.59
N PHE A 92 1.72 17.82 -14.83
CA PHE A 92 2.70 18.31 -13.86
C PHE A 92 2.98 17.28 -12.76
N PHE A 93 1.94 16.80 -12.07
CA PHE A 93 2.14 15.87 -10.95
C PHE A 93 2.65 14.51 -11.44
N GLN A 94 2.17 14.03 -12.59
CA GLN A 94 2.65 12.78 -13.17
C GLN A 94 4.15 12.87 -13.54
N ALA A 95 4.56 13.95 -14.22
CA ALA A 95 5.97 14.17 -14.53
C ALA A 95 6.81 14.25 -13.25
N SER A 96 6.34 14.99 -12.24
CA SER A 96 7.02 15.13 -10.95
C SER A 96 7.22 13.78 -10.24
N ILE A 97 6.22 12.89 -10.26
CA ILE A 97 6.36 11.52 -9.72
C ILE A 97 7.52 10.79 -10.41
N TYR A 98 7.52 10.76 -11.74
CA TYR A 98 8.56 10.07 -12.51
C TYR A 98 9.95 10.63 -12.25
N ILE A 99 10.09 11.96 -12.25
CA ILE A 99 11.37 12.63 -12.03
C ILE A 99 11.91 12.34 -10.63
N LEU A 100 11.08 12.44 -9.59
CA LEU A 100 11.48 12.18 -8.21
C LEU A 100 11.83 10.70 -7.99
N ASP A 101 11.13 9.77 -8.66
CA ASP A 101 11.44 8.33 -8.60
C ASP A 101 12.80 7.98 -9.19
N VAL A 102 13.19 8.65 -10.27
CA VAL A 102 14.46 8.38 -10.96
C VAL A 102 15.61 9.15 -10.32
N THR A 103 15.42 10.42 -10.03
CA THR A 103 16.52 11.29 -9.56
C THR A 103 16.83 11.10 -8.08
N LYS A 104 15.85 10.67 -7.26
CA LYS A 104 15.98 10.49 -5.80
C LYS A 104 16.82 11.59 -5.16
N PRO A 105 16.41 12.86 -5.33
CA PRO A 105 17.26 14.00 -5.04
C PRO A 105 17.59 14.09 -3.55
N GLU A 106 18.85 14.37 -3.26
CA GLU A 106 19.28 14.79 -1.94
C GLU A 106 19.17 16.32 -1.82
N TRP A 107 18.44 16.76 -0.79
CA TRP A 107 18.13 18.17 -0.57
C TRP A 107 19.17 18.82 0.32
N LYS A 108 19.78 19.89 -0.15
CA LYS A 108 20.74 20.66 0.65
C LYS A 108 20.01 21.50 1.70
N PRO A 109 20.64 21.83 2.84
CA PRO A 109 20.02 22.67 3.88
C PRO A 109 19.41 23.97 3.34
N GLU A 110 20.09 24.65 2.44
CA GLU A 110 19.66 25.89 1.80
C GLU A 110 18.43 25.72 0.90
N GLU A 111 18.18 24.52 0.38
CA GLU A 111 17.03 24.22 -0.48
C GLU A 111 15.76 23.90 0.34
N LYS A 112 15.90 23.60 1.64
CA LYS A 112 14.80 23.11 2.48
C LYS A 112 13.65 24.10 2.59
N GLN A 113 13.93 25.40 2.69
CA GLN A 113 12.88 26.41 2.80
C GLN A 113 12.04 26.51 1.50
N SER A 114 12.71 26.50 0.34
CA SER A 114 12.03 26.52 -0.96
C SER A 114 11.28 25.22 -1.25
N LEU A 115 11.86 24.08 -0.85
CA LEU A 115 11.21 22.77 -0.90
C LEU A 115 9.95 22.73 -0.02
N GLN A 116 10.03 23.25 1.20
CA GLN A 116 8.88 23.40 2.10
C GLN A 116 7.79 24.24 1.44
N GLY A 117 8.12 25.39 0.85
CA GLY A 117 7.14 26.20 0.13
C GLY A 117 6.47 25.49 -1.05
N LEU A 118 7.17 24.55 -1.71
CA LEU A 118 6.56 23.68 -2.72
C LEU A 118 5.64 22.62 -2.09
N GLN A 119 6.07 21.98 -1.00
CA GLN A 119 5.27 20.99 -0.27
C GLN A 119 3.96 21.61 0.26
N ASP A 120 4.04 22.81 0.82
CA ASP A 120 2.88 23.58 1.28
C ASP A 120 1.93 23.89 0.12
N ALA A 121 2.45 24.37 -1.01
CA ALA A 121 1.62 24.66 -2.20
C ALA A 121 0.91 23.40 -2.74
N ILE A 122 1.56 22.23 -2.73
CA ILE A 122 0.92 20.97 -3.14
C ILE A 122 -0.17 20.58 -2.15
N ALA A 123 0.07 20.73 -0.84
CA ALA A 123 -0.94 20.45 0.18
C ALA A 123 -2.14 21.42 0.06
N GLU A 124 -1.90 22.71 -0.17
CA GLU A 124 -2.93 23.72 -0.44
C GLU A 124 -3.79 23.36 -1.65
N TYR A 125 -3.18 22.90 -2.76
CA TYR A 125 -3.91 22.38 -3.91
C TYR A 125 -4.79 21.17 -3.54
N MET A 126 -4.28 20.30 -2.67
CA MET A 126 -5.01 19.11 -2.22
C MET A 126 -6.20 19.44 -1.33
N ILE A 127 -6.12 20.47 -0.49
CA ILE A 127 -7.20 20.87 0.45
C ILE A 127 -8.05 22.04 -0.06
N GLY A 128 -7.70 22.60 -1.22
CA GLY A 128 -8.37 23.73 -1.84
C GLY A 128 -9.88 23.54 -1.98
N LYS A 129 -10.63 24.63 -1.79
CA LYS A 129 -12.09 24.65 -1.94
C LYS A 129 -12.47 24.39 -3.39
N ARG A 130 -13.42 23.48 -3.60
CA ARG A 130 -14.01 23.15 -4.91
C ARG A 130 -15.52 23.28 -4.83
N GLU A 131 -16.11 23.80 -5.89
CA GLU A 131 -17.57 24.01 -5.98
C GLU A 131 -18.34 22.72 -6.27
N LYS A 132 -17.66 21.74 -6.88
CA LYS A 132 -18.24 20.47 -7.30
C LYS A 132 -17.54 19.29 -6.61
N PRO A 133 -18.24 18.14 -6.50
CA PRO A 133 -17.62 16.91 -6.04
C PRO A 133 -16.39 16.54 -6.88
N VAL A 134 -15.30 16.18 -6.20
CA VAL A 134 -14.06 15.80 -6.88
C VAL A 134 -14.20 14.43 -7.52
N LEU A 135 -14.28 14.39 -8.85
CA LEU A 135 -14.47 13.17 -9.64
C LEU A 135 -13.60 13.19 -10.90
N GLY A 136 -13.38 12.02 -11.49
CA GLY A 136 -12.69 11.89 -12.78
C GLY A 136 -11.29 12.53 -12.79
N PRO A 137 -10.97 13.38 -13.79
CA PRO A 137 -9.65 14.01 -13.92
C PRO A 137 -9.20 14.78 -12.67
N GLU A 138 -10.10 15.45 -11.94
CA GLU A 138 -9.72 16.18 -10.72
C GLU A 138 -9.28 15.23 -9.60
N ALA A 139 -9.97 14.10 -9.44
CA ALA A 139 -9.59 13.08 -8.47
C ALA A 139 -8.25 12.44 -8.85
N GLN A 140 -7.99 12.26 -10.14
CA GLN A 140 -6.70 11.80 -10.65
C GLN A 140 -5.58 12.79 -10.33
N ALA A 141 -5.79 14.09 -10.58
CA ALA A 141 -4.82 15.14 -10.28
C ALA A 141 -4.48 15.17 -8.77
N LEU A 142 -5.50 15.08 -7.90
CA LEU A 142 -5.32 14.98 -6.45
C LEU A 142 -4.56 13.72 -6.03
N SER A 143 -4.87 12.58 -6.63
CA SER A 143 -4.15 11.32 -6.37
C SER A 143 -2.67 11.43 -6.76
N TYR A 144 -2.35 12.11 -7.87
CA TYR A 144 -0.97 12.37 -8.25
C TYR A 144 -0.29 13.39 -7.33
N ALA A 145 -0.97 14.45 -6.91
CA ALA A 145 -0.47 15.39 -5.91
C ALA A 145 -0.09 14.69 -4.59
N SER A 146 -0.98 13.82 -4.10
CA SER A 146 -0.71 12.94 -2.94
C SER A 146 0.56 12.11 -3.15
N LYS A 147 0.70 11.46 -4.31
CA LYS A 147 1.87 10.64 -4.64
C LYS A 147 3.16 11.48 -4.67
N VAL A 148 3.12 12.71 -5.17
CA VAL A 148 4.27 13.64 -5.13
C VAL A 148 4.65 13.96 -3.69
N LEU A 149 3.68 14.32 -2.82
CA LEU A 149 3.96 14.55 -1.40
C LEU A 149 4.63 13.33 -0.74
N LEU A 150 4.16 12.13 -1.08
CA LEU A 150 4.71 10.87 -0.59
C LEU A 150 6.07 10.51 -1.19
N LYS A 151 6.63 11.26 -2.14
CA LYS A 151 8.02 11.09 -2.59
C LYS A 151 9.02 11.82 -1.70
N PHE A 152 8.57 12.80 -0.91
CA PHE A 152 9.44 13.47 0.04
C PHE A 152 9.69 12.57 1.26
N SER A 153 10.88 12.65 1.83
CA SER A 153 11.30 11.86 2.99
C SER A 153 10.47 12.18 4.24
N SER A 154 10.04 13.44 4.37
CA SER A 154 9.17 13.95 5.42
C SER A 154 8.45 15.20 4.93
N LEU A 155 7.32 15.53 5.57
CA LEU A 155 6.62 16.79 5.35
C LEU A 155 6.83 17.74 6.54
N PRO A 156 6.84 19.07 6.30
CA PRO A 156 6.82 20.08 7.35
C PRO A 156 5.59 19.95 8.26
N GLU A 157 5.74 20.36 9.51
CA GLU A 157 4.68 20.24 10.52
C GLU A 157 3.41 21.01 10.12
N GLU A 158 3.56 22.23 9.59
CA GLU A 158 2.43 23.07 9.15
C GLU A 158 1.68 22.47 7.96
N THR A 159 2.39 21.81 7.03
CA THR A 159 1.80 21.04 5.93
C THR A 159 0.93 19.91 6.49
N ILE A 160 1.47 19.16 7.47
CA ILE A 160 0.76 18.05 8.12
C ILE A 160 -0.46 18.56 8.89
N LYS A 161 -0.35 19.68 9.61
CA LYS A 161 -1.46 20.34 10.31
C LYS A 161 -2.58 20.71 9.34
N SER A 162 -2.24 21.29 8.19
CA SER A 162 -3.22 21.71 7.18
C SER A 162 -3.99 20.51 6.60
N LEU A 163 -3.30 19.45 6.23
CA LEU A 163 -3.92 18.19 5.75
C LEU A 163 -4.79 17.55 6.84
N SER A 164 -4.30 17.52 8.08
CA SER A 164 -5.01 16.94 9.23
C SER A 164 -6.27 17.71 9.60
N HIS A 165 -6.19 19.05 9.55
CA HIS A 165 -7.32 19.94 9.78
C HIS A 165 -8.40 19.71 8.73
N PHE A 166 -8.04 19.74 7.43
CA PHE A 166 -8.97 19.47 6.34
C PHE A 166 -9.67 18.12 6.50
N TYR A 167 -8.92 17.04 6.76
CA TYR A 167 -9.53 15.72 6.98
C TYR A 167 -10.51 15.71 8.17
N GLY A 168 -10.21 16.49 9.22
CA GLY A 168 -11.06 16.62 10.40
C GLY A 168 -12.38 17.35 10.13
N VAL A 169 -12.38 18.39 9.29
CA VAL A 169 -13.53 19.27 9.07
C VAL A 169 -14.31 18.98 7.79
N ALA A 170 -13.72 18.28 6.82
CA ALA A 170 -14.41 17.91 5.58
C ALA A 170 -15.54 16.91 5.87
N THR A 171 -16.78 17.39 5.82
CA THR A 171 -18.00 16.59 6.07
C THR A 171 -19.01 16.65 4.92
N ALA A 172 -18.90 17.67 4.06
CA ALA A 172 -19.78 17.84 2.91
C ALA A 172 -19.63 16.67 1.92
N GLU A 173 -20.74 16.20 1.35
CA GLU A 173 -20.74 15.08 0.41
C GLU A 173 -19.81 15.30 -0.78
N GLY A 174 -19.76 16.53 -1.30
CA GLY A 174 -18.85 16.91 -2.39
C GLY A 174 -17.35 16.87 -2.02
N GLN A 175 -16.99 16.78 -0.75
CA GLN A 175 -15.61 16.71 -0.30
C GLN A 175 -15.15 15.29 0.07
N ARG A 176 -16.03 14.27 -0.03
CA ARG A 176 -15.71 12.90 0.39
C ARG A 176 -14.48 12.33 -0.33
N ASN A 177 -14.43 12.38 -1.66
CA ASN A 177 -13.29 11.85 -2.40
C ASN A 177 -11.99 12.60 -2.11
N GLN A 178 -12.07 13.93 -1.94
CA GLN A 178 -10.91 14.74 -1.56
C GLN A 178 -10.42 14.37 -0.15
N LYS A 179 -11.36 14.19 0.79
CA LYS A 179 -11.08 13.74 2.15
C LYS A 179 -10.43 12.36 2.16
N ASP A 180 -10.92 11.42 1.35
CA ASP A 180 -10.39 10.07 1.27
C ASP A 180 -8.94 10.09 0.75
N ILE A 181 -8.66 10.86 -0.32
CA ILE A 181 -7.29 11.03 -0.84
C ILE A 181 -6.36 11.66 0.21
N VAL A 182 -6.82 12.69 0.92
CA VAL A 182 -6.04 13.31 2.01
C VAL A 182 -5.82 12.32 3.15
N GLY A 183 -6.83 11.53 3.52
CA GLY A 183 -6.75 10.47 4.52
C GLY A 183 -5.70 9.42 4.15
N GLU A 184 -5.74 8.89 2.92
CA GLU A 184 -4.74 7.96 2.40
C GLU A 184 -3.32 8.56 2.41
N THR A 185 -3.20 9.86 2.13
CA THR A 185 -1.93 10.58 2.20
C THR A 185 -1.39 10.56 3.63
N LEU A 186 -2.20 10.98 4.61
CA LEU A 186 -1.83 10.99 6.03
C LEU A 186 -1.42 9.60 6.53
N LEU A 187 -2.11 8.54 6.09
CA LEU A 187 -1.82 7.15 6.46
C LEU A 187 -0.49 6.62 5.91
N ARG A 188 0.03 7.23 4.83
CA ARG A 188 1.26 6.80 4.15
C ARG A 188 2.49 7.66 4.46
N LEU A 189 2.34 8.72 5.23
CA LEU A 189 3.46 9.55 5.68
C LEU A 189 4.40 8.78 6.62
N ASN A 190 5.67 9.16 6.57
CA ASN A 190 6.70 8.73 7.50
C ASN A 190 7.46 9.97 7.98
N PRO A 191 7.42 10.34 9.27
CA PRO A 191 6.68 9.67 10.35
C PRO A 191 5.16 9.73 10.18
N LEU A 192 4.44 8.75 10.76
CA LEU A 192 2.97 8.73 10.73
C LEU A 192 2.41 9.81 11.66
N PRO A 193 1.63 10.79 11.15
CA PRO A 193 1.05 11.85 11.96
C PRO A 193 -0.01 11.33 12.93
N GLU A 194 -0.26 12.07 14.01
CA GLU A 194 -1.25 11.73 15.03
C GLU A 194 -2.64 11.49 14.44
N LYS A 195 -3.06 12.32 13.48
CA LYS A 195 -4.35 12.15 12.80
C LYS A 195 -4.42 10.81 12.05
N GLY A 196 -3.34 10.43 11.37
CA GLY A 196 -3.21 9.12 10.71
C GLY A 196 -3.29 7.96 11.71
N ARG A 197 -2.57 8.07 12.85
CA ARG A 197 -2.65 7.10 13.95
C ARG A 197 -4.07 6.94 14.46
N LYS A 198 -4.78 8.04 14.69
CA LYS A 198 -6.18 8.04 15.14
C LYS A 198 -7.09 7.31 14.14
N ILE A 199 -6.96 7.58 12.83
CA ILE A 199 -7.75 6.90 11.80
C ILE A 199 -7.56 5.37 11.86
N ILE A 200 -6.32 4.91 12.04
CA ILE A 200 -6.04 3.48 12.15
C ILE A 200 -6.62 2.91 13.44
N ARG A 201 -6.42 3.59 14.58
CA ARG A 201 -6.96 3.18 15.89
C ARG A 201 -8.48 3.05 15.87
N ASP A 202 -9.17 4.03 15.29
CA ASP A 202 -10.63 4.01 15.15
C ASP A 202 -11.08 2.81 14.31
N LYS A 203 -10.30 2.44 13.28
CA LYS A 203 -10.59 1.27 12.44
C LYS A 203 -10.30 -0.05 13.15
N ILE A 204 -9.13 -0.23 13.76
CA ILE A 204 -8.81 -1.49 14.45
C ILE A 204 -9.69 -1.73 15.68
N THR A 205 -10.29 -0.71 16.28
CA THR A 205 -11.23 -0.87 17.40
C THR A 205 -12.69 -0.95 16.96
N SER A 206 -12.97 -0.86 15.65
CA SER A 206 -14.32 -0.97 15.09
C SER A 206 -14.90 -2.36 15.32
N LYS A 207 -16.16 -2.41 15.77
CA LYS A 207 -16.93 -3.67 15.88
C LYS A 207 -17.45 -4.16 14.53
N GLN A 208 -17.55 -3.28 13.53
CA GLN A 208 -18.12 -3.60 12.22
C GLN A 208 -17.09 -4.29 11.31
N ASP A 209 -15.91 -3.68 11.18
CA ASP A 209 -14.83 -4.19 10.33
C ASP A 209 -13.46 -3.74 10.87
N PRO A 210 -12.93 -4.44 11.90
CA PRO A 210 -11.59 -4.18 12.41
C PRO A 210 -10.49 -4.60 11.43
N TYR A 211 -10.79 -5.50 10.49
CA TYR A 211 -9.81 -6.02 9.54
C TYR A 211 -9.34 -4.93 8.57
N GLN A 212 -10.20 -3.97 8.20
CA GLN A 212 -9.77 -2.82 7.43
C GLN A 212 -8.62 -2.05 8.11
N GLY A 213 -8.67 -1.89 9.45
CA GLY A 213 -7.59 -1.24 10.20
C GLY A 213 -6.28 -2.05 10.13
N VAL A 214 -6.38 -3.37 10.23
CA VAL A 214 -5.25 -4.30 10.11
C VAL A 214 -4.58 -4.22 8.74
N VAL A 215 -5.38 -4.14 7.66
CA VAL A 215 -4.87 -3.95 6.29
C VAL A 215 -4.14 -2.62 6.15
N LEU A 216 -4.60 -1.56 6.81
CA LEU A 216 -3.92 -0.27 6.79
C LEU A 216 -2.56 -0.33 7.50
N ILE A 217 -2.47 -0.99 8.66
CA ILE A 217 -1.18 -1.16 9.35
C ILE A 217 -0.17 -1.87 8.45
N ALA A 218 -0.61 -2.90 7.71
CA ALA A 218 0.23 -3.65 6.79
C ALA A 218 0.82 -2.82 5.63
N GLN A 219 0.21 -1.67 5.30
CA GLN A 219 0.64 -0.78 4.22
C GLN A 219 1.43 0.44 4.70
N MET A 220 1.63 0.57 6.02
CA MET A 220 2.32 1.71 6.61
C MET A 220 3.80 1.76 6.23
N ARG A 221 4.32 2.98 6.06
CA ARG A 221 5.75 3.23 5.84
C ARG A 221 6.53 3.45 7.14
N ASP A 222 5.88 4.00 8.16
CA ASP A 222 6.48 4.21 9.48
C ASP A 222 6.52 2.88 10.25
N ALA A 223 7.67 2.22 10.22
CA ALA A 223 7.89 0.91 10.86
C ALA A 223 7.73 0.96 12.39
N LYS A 224 8.09 2.08 13.03
CA LYS A 224 7.97 2.24 14.49
C LYS A 224 6.50 2.32 14.89
N ALA A 225 5.73 3.15 14.17
CA ALA A 225 4.28 3.25 14.38
C ALA A 225 3.57 1.94 14.03
N ALA A 226 4.00 1.24 12.98
CA ALA A 226 3.43 -0.05 12.61
C ALA A 226 3.63 -1.08 13.73
N ALA A 227 4.84 -1.19 14.30
CA ALA A 227 5.10 -2.09 15.42
C ALA A 227 4.22 -1.77 16.64
N GLU A 228 4.08 -0.49 17.01
CA GLU A 228 3.18 -0.05 18.10
C GLU A 228 1.74 -0.53 17.85
N LEU A 229 1.19 -0.27 16.67
CA LEU A 229 -0.18 -0.63 16.31
C LEU A 229 -0.38 -2.15 16.18
N TRP A 230 0.61 -2.90 15.70
CA TRP A 230 0.55 -4.37 15.70
C TRP A 230 0.48 -4.95 17.11
N ASN A 231 1.20 -4.37 18.07
CA ASN A 231 1.10 -4.77 19.47
C ASN A 231 -0.28 -4.43 20.06
N GLU A 232 -0.88 -3.29 19.68
CA GLU A 232 -2.27 -2.97 20.07
C GLU A 232 -3.27 -4.01 19.50
N VAL A 233 -3.10 -4.44 18.24
CA VAL A 233 -3.95 -5.49 17.64
C VAL A 233 -3.78 -6.82 18.35
N ALA A 234 -2.55 -7.22 18.66
CA ALA A 234 -2.26 -8.47 19.37
C ALA A 234 -2.91 -8.48 20.77
N LYS A 235 -2.72 -7.41 21.54
CA LYS A 235 -3.29 -7.27 22.90
C LYS A 235 -4.82 -7.35 22.90
N ASN A 236 -5.47 -6.79 21.88
CA ASN A 236 -6.93 -6.76 21.76
C ASN A 236 -7.52 -7.97 21.04
N PHE A 237 -6.70 -8.94 20.59
CA PHE A 237 -7.12 -10.01 19.69
C PHE A 237 -8.40 -10.75 20.11
N LYS A 238 -8.52 -11.08 21.41
CA LYS A 238 -9.69 -11.79 21.96
C LYS A 238 -11.00 -10.99 21.87
N SER A 239 -10.92 -9.66 21.79
CA SER A 239 -12.09 -8.78 21.70
C SER A 239 -12.67 -8.66 20.29
N TYR A 240 -11.94 -9.11 19.26
CA TYR A 240 -12.42 -9.00 17.88
C TYR A 240 -13.61 -9.90 17.60
N PRO A 241 -14.52 -9.49 16.69
CA PRO A 241 -15.63 -10.35 16.25
C PRO A 241 -15.09 -11.65 15.65
N GLN A 242 -15.75 -12.78 15.97
CA GLN A 242 -15.30 -14.13 15.63
C GLN A 242 -14.98 -14.29 14.14
N GLN A 243 -15.80 -13.71 13.26
CA GLN A 243 -15.63 -13.76 11.80
C GLN A 243 -14.31 -13.16 11.29
N TYR A 244 -13.69 -12.23 12.04
CA TYR A 244 -12.43 -11.60 11.65
C TYR A 244 -11.19 -12.20 12.33
N ARG A 245 -11.36 -12.99 13.40
CA ARG A 245 -10.23 -13.46 14.23
C ARG A 245 -9.21 -14.25 13.42
N ALA A 246 -9.65 -15.14 12.52
CA ALA A 246 -8.72 -15.92 11.69
C ALA A 246 -7.90 -15.02 10.75
N MET A 247 -8.55 -14.09 10.06
CA MET A 247 -7.88 -13.14 9.16
C MET A 247 -6.91 -12.22 9.92
N ILE A 248 -7.31 -11.71 11.08
CA ILE A 248 -6.46 -10.87 11.93
C ILE A 248 -5.27 -11.68 12.46
N PHE A 249 -5.49 -12.90 12.93
CA PHE A 249 -4.44 -13.78 13.43
C PHE A 249 -3.39 -14.05 12.35
N LYS A 250 -3.81 -14.37 11.13
CA LYS A 250 -2.92 -14.55 9.98
C LYS A 250 -2.01 -13.34 9.79
N GLN A 251 -2.55 -12.12 9.89
CA GLN A 251 -1.74 -10.90 9.75
C GLN A 251 -0.76 -10.68 10.92
N LEU A 252 -1.14 -11.09 12.14
CA LEU A 252 -0.26 -11.05 13.31
C LEU A 252 0.91 -12.02 13.15
N VAL A 253 0.69 -13.29 12.80
CA VAL A 253 1.77 -14.29 12.70
C VAL A 253 2.74 -14.00 11.56
N ILE A 254 2.26 -13.47 10.41
CA ILE A 254 3.14 -13.01 9.32
C ILE A 254 4.11 -11.91 9.78
N ARG A 255 3.74 -11.18 10.84
CA ARG A 255 4.51 -10.06 11.40
C ARG A 255 4.94 -10.31 12.83
N HIS A 256 5.07 -11.57 13.24
CA HIS A 256 5.41 -11.95 14.60
C HIS A 256 6.69 -11.26 15.11
N GLN A 257 7.66 -11.00 14.22
CA GLN A 257 8.90 -10.28 14.55
C GLN A 257 8.70 -8.85 15.08
N LEU A 258 7.55 -8.22 14.80
CA LEU A 258 7.20 -6.87 15.25
C LEU A 258 6.34 -6.88 16.53
N ILE A 259 5.92 -8.06 16.98
CA ILE A 259 4.95 -8.25 18.06
C ILE A 259 5.65 -8.82 19.28
N LYS A 260 5.37 -8.24 20.45
CA LYS A 260 5.93 -8.68 21.73
C LYS A 260 5.07 -9.72 22.44
N GLU A 261 3.77 -9.74 22.13
CA GLU A 261 2.82 -10.70 22.70
C GLU A 261 3.10 -12.11 22.18
N ASP A 262 2.92 -13.11 23.04
CA ASP A 262 3.01 -14.51 22.65
C ASP A 262 1.76 -14.91 21.85
N LEU A 263 1.96 -15.20 20.57
CA LEU A 263 0.89 -15.61 19.65
C LEU A 263 0.57 -17.12 19.74
N SER A 264 1.38 -17.91 20.45
CA SER A 264 1.25 -19.38 20.51
C SER A 264 -0.08 -19.82 21.12
N GLY A 265 -0.55 -19.14 22.18
CA GLY A 265 -1.82 -19.45 22.84
C GLY A 265 -3.05 -19.22 21.94
N HIS A 266 -2.95 -18.37 20.92
CA HIS A 266 -4.00 -18.18 19.93
C HIS A 266 -4.03 -19.29 18.88
N LEU A 267 -2.87 -19.85 18.55
CA LEU A 267 -2.77 -20.97 17.62
C LEU A 267 -3.48 -22.22 18.16
N GLU A 268 -3.37 -22.49 19.46
CA GLU A 268 -4.08 -23.60 20.13
C GLU A 268 -5.61 -23.45 20.04
N SER A 269 -6.12 -22.23 20.12
CA SER A 269 -7.54 -21.95 19.96
C SER A 269 -8.02 -22.16 18.52
N LEU A 270 -7.16 -21.95 17.52
CA LEU A 270 -7.50 -22.18 16.11
C LEU A 270 -7.42 -23.67 15.75
N ALA A 271 -6.43 -24.41 16.29
CA ALA A 271 -6.31 -25.85 16.10
C ALA A 271 -7.63 -26.58 16.45
N LYS A 272 -8.20 -26.25 17.61
CA LYS A 272 -9.45 -26.83 18.13
C LYS A 272 -10.72 -26.52 17.33
N ASN A 273 -10.69 -25.49 16.48
CA ASN A 273 -11.87 -24.97 15.77
C ASN A 273 -11.66 -24.89 14.24
N SER A 274 -10.64 -25.57 13.72
CA SER A 274 -10.22 -25.44 12.31
C SER A 274 -11.13 -26.17 11.31
N ASP A 275 -11.97 -27.08 11.78
CA ASP A 275 -12.62 -28.10 10.92
C ASP A 275 -13.77 -27.56 10.04
N ASP A 276 -14.26 -26.35 10.31
CA ASP A 276 -15.48 -25.85 9.66
C ASP A 276 -15.27 -24.65 8.72
N ASN A 277 -14.05 -24.10 8.62
CA ASN A 277 -13.81 -22.84 7.91
C ASN A 277 -12.41 -22.75 7.27
N GLU A 278 -12.37 -22.53 5.96
CA GLU A 278 -11.13 -22.31 5.17
C GLU A 278 -10.21 -21.25 5.80
N ASN A 279 -10.77 -20.12 6.23
CA ASN A 279 -9.99 -19.04 6.84
C ASN A 279 -9.32 -19.50 8.13
N ALA A 280 -9.95 -20.39 8.90
CA ALA A 280 -9.40 -20.91 10.15
C ALA A 280 -8.29 -21.94 9.88
N GLU A 281 -8.49 -22.84 8.91
CA GLU A 281 -7.44 -23.78 8.46
C GLU A 281 -6.22 -23.02 7.92
N ASP A 282 -6.43 -22.07 7.00
CA ASP A 282 -5.37 -21.26 6.41
C ASP A 282 -4.62 -20.44 7.48
N ALA A 283 -5.35 -19.75 8.37
CA ALA A 283 -4.72 -19.00 9.47
C ALA A 283 -3.93 -19.90 10.44
N PHE A 284 -4.43 -21.11 10.72
CA PHE A 284 -3.72 -22.10 11.54
C PHE A 284 -2.44 -22.57 10.86
N LEU A 285 -2.51 -23.01 9.59
CA LEU A 285 -1.33 -23.50 8.85
C LEU A 285 -0.27 -22.40 8.68
N VAL A 286 -0.68 -21.16 8.41
CA VAL A 286 0.23 -20.01 8.38
C VAL A 286 0.85 -19.80 9.76
N GLY A 287 0.08 -19.85 10.85
CA GLY A 287 0.63 -19.75 12.20
C GLY A 287 1.64 -20.84 12.53
N VAL A 288 1.36 -22.10 12.18
CA VAL A 288 2.29 -23.23 12.34
C VAL A 288 3.60 -22.98 11.58
N ARG A 289 3.52 -22.46 10.35
CA ARG A 289 4.69 -22.14 9.53
C ARG A 289 5.51 -20.99 10.12
N GLU A 290 4.88 -19.85 10.35
CA GLU A 290 5.56 -18.61 10.74
C GLU A 290 6.14 -18.69 12.15
N LEU A 291 5.49 -19.43 13.06
CA LEU A 291 5.98 -19.64 14.43
C LEU A 291 6.88 -20.90 14.56
N ASN A 292 7.15 -21.60 13.46
CA ASN A 292 7.97 -22.82 13.41
C ASN A 292 7.51 -23.92 14.39
N PHE A 293 6.20 -24.22 14.39
CA PHE A 293 5.58 -25.20 15.28
C PHE A 293 5.10 -26.48 14.56
N VAL A 294 5.68 -26.80 13.40
CA VAL A 294 5.25 -27.97 12.60
C VAL A 294 5.29 -29.26 13.41
N ASP A 295 6.34 -29.50 14.20
CA ASP A 295 6.43 -30.72 15.00
C ASP A 295 5.44 -30.74 16.17
N LYS A 296 5.19 -29.59 16.81
CA LYS A 296 4.19 -29.48 17.90
C LYS A 296 2.78 -29.81 17.41
N TYR A 297 2.45 -29.42 16.18
CA TYR A 297 1.11 -29.58 15.59
C TYR A 297 1.06 -30.61 14.45
N ARG A 298 2.02 -31.54 14.37
CA ARG A 298 2.14 -32.49 13.26
C ARG A 298 0.86 -33.28 13.01
N SER A 299 0.16 -33.72 14.07
CA SER A 299 -1.11 -34.44 13.97
C SER A 299 -2.22 -33.60 13.33
N ASP A 300 -2.33 -32.32 13.70
CA ASP A 300 -3.33 -31.41 13.15
C ASP A 300 -3.02 -31.06 11.69
N VAL A 301 -1.74 -30.84 11.36
CA VAL A 301 -1.32 -30.62 9.97
C VAL A 301 -1.61 -31.85 9.11
N GLN A 302 -1.34 -33.06 9.62
CA GLN A 302 -1.65 -34.32 8.94
C GLN A 302 -3.15 -34.52 8.74
N ARG A 303 -3.95 -34.17 9.75
CA ARG A 303 -5.41 -34.22 9.67
C ARG A 303 -5.92 -33.30 8.57
N ILE A 304 -5.49 -32.04 8.52
CA ILE A 304 -5.86 -31.08 7.46
C ILE A 304 -5.41 -31.58 6.08
N ALA A 305 -4.18 -32.09 5.96
CA ALA A 305 -3.65 -32.65 4.72
C ALA A 305 -4.50 -33.83 4.18
N ASN A 306 -5.14 -34.60 5.07
CA ASN A 306 -5.94 -35.76 4.68
C ASN A 306 -7.42 -35.41 4.47
N GLN A 307 -7.98 -34.51 5.28
CA GLN A 307 -9.42 -34.32 5.44
C GLN A 307 -9.94 -32.98 4.92
N SER A 308 -9.07 -31.98 4.70
CA SER A 308 -9.54 -30.68 4.23
C SER A 308 -10.22 -30.77 2.87
N ARG A 309 -11.36 -30.07 2.76
CA ARG A 309 -12.11 -29.89 1.52
C ARG A 309 -11.57 -28.76 0.64
N TYR A 310 -10.59 -27.98 1.14
CA TYR A 310 -10.03 -26.82 0.47
C TYR A 310 -8.68 -27.18 -0.17
N PRO A 311 -8.55 -27.15 -1.52
CA PRO A 311 -7.34 -27.60 -2.20
C PRO A 311 -6.07 -26.85 -1.79
N GLU A 312 -6.18 -25.54 -1.54
CA GLU A 312 -5.03 -24.70 -1.19
C GLU A 312 -4.50 -24.99 0.21
N THR A 313 -5.38 -25.12 1.22
CA THR A 313 -4.96 -25.47 2.59
C THR A 313 -4.41 -26.88 2.65
N LYS A 314 -4.99 -27.82 1.90
CA LYS A 314 -4.48 -29.19 1.74
C LYS A 314 -3.06 -29.21 1.18
N SER A 315 -2.81 -28.46 0.11
CA SER A 315 -1.48 -28.34 -0.51
C SER A 315 -0.46 -27.71 0.45
N MET A 316 -0.86 -26.68 1.20
CA MET A 316 -0.01 -26.04 2.20
C MET A 316 0.34 -27.00 3.34
N ALA A 317 -0.63 -27.76 3.85
CA ALA A 317 -0.41 -28.74 4.92
C ALA A 317 0.58 -29.85 4.48
N LEU A 318 0.41 -30.40 3.27
CA LEU A 318 1.34 -31.37 2.70
C LEU A 318 2.76 -30.82 2.56
N SER A 319 2.88 -29.54 2.15
CA SER A 319 4.17 -28.87 2.02
C SER A 319 4.87 -28.73 3.37
N LEU A 320 4.14 -28.37 4.44
CA LEU A 320 4.69 -28.26 5.79
C LEU A 320 5.21 -29.60 6.32
N LEU A 321 4.47 -30.68 6.09
CA LEU A 321 4.89 -32.04 6.49
C LEU A 321 6.17 -32.47 5.77
N THR A 322 6.28 -32.15 4.47
CA THR A 322 7.46 -32.48 3.65
C THR A 322 8.71 -31.74 4.14
N ILE A 323 8.58 -30.46 4.49
CA ILE A 323 9.68 -29.64 5.04
C ILE A 323 10.19 -30.21 6.36
N SER A 324 9.30 -30.71 7.23
CA SER A 324 9.69 -31.35 8.51
C SER A 324 10.29 -32.76 8.36
N GLY A 325 10.16 -33.38 7.18
CA GLY A 325 10.65 -34.73 6.88
C GLY A 325 12.04 -34.77 6.23
N GLY A 326 12.54 -33.65 5.72
CA GLY A 326 13.83 -33.54 5.01
C GLY A 326 15.04 -33.19 5.89
N ALA A 327 14.86 -33.05 7.20
CA ALA A 327 15.93 -32.89 8.17
C ALA A 327 16.23 -34.23 8.87
N LYS A 328 16.74 -35.20 8.10
CA LYS A 328 17.54 -36.33 8.58
C LYS A 328 18.55 -36.70 7.52
#